data_AF-A0A3A4KDM9-F1
#
_entry.id   AF-A0A3A4KDM9-F1
#
_cell.length_a   1.000
_cell.length_b   1.000
_cell.length_c   1.000
_cell.angle_alpha   90.00
_cell.angle_beta   90.00
_cell.angle_gamma   90.00
#
_symmetry.space_group_name_H-M   'P 1'
#
loop_
_entity.id
_entity.type
_entity.pdbx_description
1 polymer ?
#
loop_
_entity_poly.entity_id
_entity_poly.type
_entity_poly.pdbx_seq_one_letter_code
_entity_poly.pdbx_strand_id
1 'polypeptide(L)'
;MNSMEWSESVPVAVTVCDADGVIVYMNEKSAAAFTKYGGKALVGKNLLDCHPEPARTRLRELLAEPKVNAYTIEKNGVRKLIHQAPWYDGGAFAGLVELSIELPPELPHFVRK
;
A
#
# COMPACT_ATOMS: atom_id res chain seq x y z
N MET A 1 20.68 -1.82 13.06
CA MET A 1 19.56 -1.02 12.55
C MET A 1 18.44 -1.96 12.21
N ASN A 2 17.23 -1.75 12.74
CA ASN A 2 16.04 -2.39 12.18
C ASN A 2 15.96 -1.98 10.71
N SER A 3 15.78 -2.95 9.81
CA SER A 3 15.87 -2.75 8.37
C SER A 3 14.78 -1.83 7.77
N MET A 4 13.81 -1.38 8.58
CA MET A 4 12.65 -0.61 8.13
C MET A 4 12.47 0.79 8.78
N GLU A 5 13.40 1.26 9.62
CA GLU A 5 13.29 2.58 10.29
C GLU A 5 13.03 3.75 9.32
N TRP A 6 13.59 3.68 8.11
CA TRP A 6 13.36 4.69 7.06
C TRP A 6 11.88 4.85 6.69
N SER A 7 11.11 3.76 6.77
CA SER A 7 9.70 3.77 6.37
C SER A 7 8.81 4.51 7.37
N GLU A 8 9.28 4.72 8.61
CA GLU A 8 8.58 5.52 9.62
C GLU A 8 8.82 7.02 9.46
N SER A 9 9.94 7.43 8.83
CA SER A 9 10.28 8.85 8.64
C SER A 9 9.91 9.42 7.27
N VAL A 10 9.67 8.56 6.27
CA VAL A 10 9.25 8.99 4.93
C VAL A 10 7.79 9.48 4.94
N PRO A 11 7.42 10.57 4.23
CA PRO A 11 6.04 11.06 4.18
C PRO A 11 5.11 10.22 3.29
N VAL A 12 5.29 8.90 3.25
CA VAL A 12 4.53 7.94 2.43
C VAL A 12 3.85 6.93 3.35
N ALA A 13 2.57 6.64 3.12
CA ALA A 13 1.92 5.54 3.82
C ALA A 13 2.36 4.22 3.18
N VAL A 14 2.85 3.29 4.00
CA VAL A 14 3.35 1.97 3.57
C VAL A 14 2.53 0.89 4.26
N THR A 15 1.95 0.00 3.47
CA THR A 15 1.25 -1.20 3.93
C THR A 15 1.83 -2.40 3.20
N VAL A 16 2.10 -3.49 3.92
CA VAL A 16 2.57 -4.75 3.32
C VAL A 16 1.63 -5.86 3.76
N CYS A 17 1.20 -6.68 2.80
CA CYS A 17 0.53 -7.94 3.09
C CYS A 17 1.35 -9.12 2.60
N ASP A 18 1.06 -10.29 3.16
CA ASP A 18 1.56 -11.56 2.65
C ASP A 18 0.79 -12.03 1.39
N ALA A 19 1.12 -13.23 0.90
CA ALA A 19 0.52 -13.84 -0.28
C ALA A 19 -0.98 -14.18 -0.10
N ASP A 20 -1.46 -14.32 1.15
CA ASP A 20 -2.87 -14.56 1.46
C ASP A 20 -3.64 -13.24 1.68
N GLY A 21 -2.96 -12.10 1.61
CA GLY A 21 -3.54 -10.78 1.82
C GLY A 21 -3.61 -10.36 3.29
N VAL A 22 -2.96 -11.07 4.21
CA VAL A 22 -2.86 -10.69 5.62
C VAL A 22 -1.84 -9.57 5.79
N ILE A 23 -2.23 -8.48 6.47
CA ILE A 23 -1.36 -7.34 6.72
C ILE A 23 -0.22 -7.77 7.65
N VAL A 24 1.01 -7.73 7.17
CA VAL A 24 2.22 -8.06 7.96
C VAL A 24 2.94 -6.81 8.46
N TYR A 25 2.70 -5.65 7.82
CA TYR A 25 3.31 -4.40 8.23
C TYR A 25 2.47 -3.17 7.84
N MET A 26 2.47 -2.17 8.73
CA MET A 26 1.99 -0.81 8.47
C MET A 26 2.93 0.18 9.17
N ASN A 27 3.40 1.18 8.44
CA ASN A 27 4.10 2.31 9.07
C ASN A 27 3.09 3.23 9.79
N GLU A 28 3.59 4.16 10.62
CA GLU A 28 2.76 5.09 11.39
C GLU A 28 1.85 5.94 10.50
N LYS A 29 2.33 6.41 9.33
CA LYS A 29 1.48 7.19 8.40
C LYS A 29 0.32 6.36 7.84
N SER A 30 0.55 5.09 7.51
CA SER A 30 -0.52 4.18 7.08
C SER A 30 -1.49 3.89 8.22
N ALA A 31 -0.98 3.51 9.40
CA ALA A 31 -1.80 3.25 10.58
C ALA A 31 -2.67 4.46 10.95
N ALA A 32 -2.12 5.68 10.92
CA ALA A 32 -2.84 6.91 11.20
C ALA A 32 -4.02 7.13 10.23
N ALA A 33 -3.83 6.84 8.93
CA ALA A 33 -4.89 6.97 7.92
C ALA A 33 -6.08 6.03 8.16
N PHE A 34 -5.88 4.96 8.93
CA PHE A 34 -6.89 3.96 9.28
C PHE A 34 -7.22 3.92 10.78
N THR A 35 -6.91 4.98 11.54
CA THR A 35 -7.19 5.06 12.99
C THR A 35 -8.65 4.72 13.32
N LYS A 36 -9.60 5.20 12.51
CA LYS A 36 -11.05 4.93 12.68
C LYS A 36 -11.42 3.45 12.56
N TYR A 37 -10.55 2.65 11.95
CA TYR A 37 -10.72 1.22 11.70
C TYR A 37 -9.77 0.37 12.54
N GLY A 38 -9.06 0.96 13.51
CA GLY A 38 -8.13 0.26 14.41
C GLY A 38 -6.65 0.58 14.20
N GLY A 39 -6.30 1.30 13.14
CA GLY A 39 -4.91 1.71 12.87
C GLY A 39 -3.94 0.54 12.86
N LYS A 40 -2.91 0.57 13.72
CA LYS A 40 -1.88 -0.49 13.80
C LYS A 40 -2.44 -1.85 14.22
N ALA A 41 -3.62 -1.90 14.85
CA ALA A 41 -4.31 -3.15 15.19
C ALA A 41 -4.86 -3.90 13.95
N LEU A 42 -4.76 -3.32 12.76
CA LEU A 42 -5.07 -3.98 11.49
C LEU A 42 -3.97 -4.98 11.07
N VAL A 43 -2.76 -4.89 11.61
CA VAL A 43 -1.72 -5.91 11.39
C VAL A 43 -2.25 -7.28 11.88
N GLY A 44 -2.16 -8.29 11.03
CA GLY A 44 -2.75 -9.62 11.22
C GLY A 44 -4.19 -9.77 10.73
N LYS A 45 -4.83 -8.72 10.20
CA LYS A 45 -6.13 -8.80 9.52
C LYS A 45 -5.95 -9.00 8.02
N ASN A 46 -6.93 -9.60 7.36
CA ASN A 46 -6.90 -9.79 5.92
C ASN A 46 -7.46 -8.55 5.19
N LEU A 47 -6.73 -8.04 4.20
CA LEU A 47 -7.15 -6.91 3.39
C LEU A 47 -8.46 -7.19 2.62
N LEU A 48 -8.74 -8.44 2.24
CA LEU A 48 -9.96 -8.80 1.51
C LEU A 48 -11.23 -8.55 2.34
N ASP A 49 -11.15 -8.63 3.67
CA ASP A 49 -12.27 -8.36 4.56
C ASP A 49 -12.55 -6.85 4.68
N CYS A 50 -11.51 -6.03 4.52
CA CYS A 50 -11.54 -4.59 4.69
C CYS A 50 -11.94 -3.82 3.42
N HIS A 51 -11.76 -4.42 2.23
CA HIS A 51 -12.01 -3.74 0.97
C HIS A 51 -13.47 -3.85 0.52
N PRO A 52 -14.11 -2.73 0.09
CA PRO A 52 -15.35 -2.78 -0.67
C PRO A 52 -15.07 -3.16 -2.13
N GLU A 53 -16.11 -3.55 -2.87
CA GLU A 53 -16.02 -3.63 -4.33
C GLU A 53 -15.94 -2.22 -4.95
N PRO A 54 -15.18 -2.04 -6.05
CA PRO A 54 -14.46 -3.06 -6.83
C PRO A 54 -13.03 -3.37 -6.33
N ALA A 55 -12.56 -2.69 -5.27
CA ALA A 55 -11.18 -2.79 -4.80
C ALA A 55 -10.84 -4.20 -4.28
N ARG A 56 -11.81 -4.90 -3.68
CA ARG A 56 -11.65 -6.29 -3.23
C ARG A 56 -11.39 -7.24 -4.39
N THR A 57 -12.18 -7.15 -5.47
CA THR A 57 -11.93 -7.94 -6.68
C THR A 57 -10.54 -7.66 -7.25
N ARG A 58 -10.16 -6.38 -7.33
CA ARG A 58 -8.84 -6.00 -7.83
C ARG A 58 -7.70 -6.57 -6.98
N LEU A 59 -7.81 -6.52 -5.65
CA LEU A 59 -6.82 -7.11 -4.76
C LEU A 59 -6.69 -8.63 -4.98
N ARG A 60 -7.81 -9.34 -5.14
CA ARG A 60 -7.81 -10.78 -5.41
C ARG A 60 -7.07 -11.11 -6.70
N GLU A 61 -7.27 -10.32 -7.76
CA GLU A 61 -6.52 -10.47 -9.01
C GLU A 61 -5.01 -10.26 -8.81
N LEU A 62 -4.60 -9.25 -8.02
CA LEU A 62 -3.19 -8.98 -7.78
C LEU A 62 -2.50 -10.04 -6.92
N LEU A 63 -3.23 -10.70 -6.03
CA LEU A 63 -2.70 -11.84 -5.27
C LEU A 63 -2.58 -13.10 -6.16
N ALA A 64 -3.54 -13.32 -7.05
CA ALA A 64 -3.55 -14.48 -7.95
C ALA A 64 -2.59 -14.34 -9.15
N GLU A 65 -2.49 -13.13 -9.72
CA GLU A 65 -1.62 -12.76 -10.83
C GLU A 65 -0.80 -11.53 -10.44
N PRO A 66 0.31 -11.72 -9.70
CA PRO A 66 1.12 -10.63 -9.18
C PRO A 66 1.64 -9.70 -10.27
N LYS A 67 1.20 -8.44 -10.22
CA LYS A 67 1.61 -7.37 -11.14
C LYS A 67 1.56 -6.01 -10.46
N VAL A 68 2.23 -5.04 -11.05
CA VAL A 68 2.14 -3.65 -10.58
C VAL A 68 0.75 -3.09 -10.89
N ASN A 69 0.16 -2.43 -9.90
CA ASN A 69 -1.07 -1.66 -10.04
C ASN A 69 -0.85 -0.26 -9.50
N ALA A 70 -0.86 0.74 -10.39
CA ALA A 70 -0.57 2.12 -10.04
C ALA A 70 -1.65 3.06 -10.59
N TYR A 71 -2.22 3.90 -9.73
CA TYR A 71 -3.31 4.81 -10.07
C TYR A 71 -3.37 5.97 -9.09
N THR A 72 -4.07 7.05 -9.45
CA THR A 72 -4.32 8.15 -8.52
C THR A 72 -5.75 8.14 -7.99
N ILE A 73 -5.92 8.51 -6.72
CA ILE A 73 -7.22 8.79 -6.10
C ILE A 73 -7.26 10.22 -5.58
N GLU A 74 -8.46 10.73 -5.31
CA GLU A 74 -8.64 11.92 -4.49
C GLU A 74 -9.40 11.55 -3.22
N LYS A 75 -8.88 11.95 -2.07
CA LYS A 75 -9.52 11.72 -0.77
C LYS A 75 -9.42 12.98 0.06
N ASN A 76 -10.56 13.53 0.47
CA ASN A 76 -10.65 14.79 1.21
C ASN A 76 -9.92 15.96 0.52
N GLY A 77 -10.03 16.06 -0.81
CA GLY A 77 -9.37 17.10 -1.60
C GLY A 77 -7.86 16.92 -1.79
N VAL A 78 -7.28 15.80 -1.32
CA VAL A 78 -5.87 15.48 -1.51
C VAL A 78 -5.73 14.40 -2.57
N ARG A 79 -5.03 14.71 -3.66
CA ARG A 79 -4.66 13.74 -4.69
C ARG A 79 -3.55 12.83 -4.17
N LYS A 80 -3.69 11.51 -4.37
CA LYS A 80 -2.72 10.52 -3.93
C LYS A 80 -2.35 9.58 -5.07
N LEU A 81 -1.08 9.21 -5.19
CA LEU A 81 -0.66 8.04 -5.97
C LEU A 81 -0.76 6.81 -5.07
N ILE A 82 -1.50 5.81 -5.52
CA ILE A 82 -1.49 4.46 -4.98
C ILE A 82 -0.62 3.61 -5.89
N HIS A 83 0.42 3.00 -5.34
CA HIS A 83 1.32 2.11 -6.07
C HIS A 83 1.44 0.79 -5.32
N GLN A 84 0.79 -0.23 -5.86
CA GLN A 84 0.82 -1.60 -5.36
C GLN A 84 1.78 -2.41 -6.23
N ALA A 85 2.71 -3.13 -5.60
CA ALA A 85 3.67 -3.97 -6.30
C ALA A 85 3.94 -5.27 -5.53
N PRO A 86 4.20 -6.39 -6.23
CA PRO A 86 4.61 -7.62 -5.57
C PRO A 86 5.99 -7.49 -4.95
N TRP A 87 6.15 -8.08 -3.76
CA TRP A 87 7.46 -8.32 -3.16
C TRP A 87 7.73 -9.82 -3.12
N TYR A 88 9.02 -10.15 -3.10
CA TYR A 88 9.49 -11.52 -3.21
C TYR A 88 10.50 -11.81 -2.11
N ASP A 89 10.40 -12.99 -1.53
CA ASP A 89 11.38 -13.53 -0.60
C ASP A 89 11.94 -14.83 -1.19
N GLY A 90 13.27 -14.91 -1.33
CA GLY A 90 13.92 -16.04 -2.01
C GLY A 90 13.46 -16.28 -3.45
N GLY A 91 12.90 -15.28 -4.13
CA GLY A 91 12.34 -15.40 -5.49
C GLY A 91 10.91 -15.96 -5.54
N ALA A 92 10.32 -16.33 -4.41
CA ALA A 92 8.91 -16.68 -4.29
C ALA A 92 8.07 -15.43 -4.02
N PHE A 93 6.87 -15.37 -4.59
CA PHE A 93 5.92 -14.31 -4.31
C PHE A 93 5.57 -14.34 -2.81
N ALA A 94 5.81 -13.23 -2.13
CA ALA A 94 5.62 -13.13 -0.70
C ALA A 94 4.48 -12.20 -0.31
N GLY A 95 3.89 -11.48 -1.27
CA GLY A 95 2.72 -10.64 -1.10
C GLY A 95 2.84 -9.30 -1.82
N LEU A 96 2.11 -8.29 -1.34
CA LEU A 96 2.06 -6.96 -1.96
C LEU A 96 2.56 -5.87 -1.00
N VAL A 97 3.25 -4.89 -1.56
CA VAL A 97 3.55 -3.60 -0.92
C VAL A 97 2.66 -2.55 -1.57
N GLU A 98 1.91 -1.81 -0.76
CA GLU A 98 1.17 -0.63 -1.19
C GLU A 98 1.85 0.63 -0.65
N LEU A 99 2.13 1.56 -1.56
CA LEU A 99 2.59 2.91 -1.26
C LEU A 99 1.47 3.90 -1.59
N SER A 100 1.09 4.73 -0.62
CA SER A 100 0.17 5.85 -0.81
C SER A 100 0.90 7.17 -0.59
N ILE A 101 1.14 7.89 -1.68
CA ILE A 101 1.91 9.14 -1.72
C ILE A 101 0.96 10.31 -1.97
N GLU A 102 0.97 11.31 -1.09
CA GLU A 102 0.24 12.57 -1.32
C GLU A 102 0.97 13.37 -2.39
N LEU A 103 0.25 13.74 -3.45
CA LEU A 103 0.81 14.47 -4.58
C LEU A 103 0.57 15.97 -4.41
N PRO A 104 1.52 16.81 -4.86
CA PRO A 104 1.26 18.23 -5.00
C PRO A 104 0.14 18.49 -6.02
N PRO A 105 -0.55 19.64 -5.95
CA PRO A 105 -1.58 20.02 -6.93
C PRO A 105 -1.07 19.98 -8.38
N GLU A 106 0.17 20.42 -8.58
CA GLU A 106 0.89 20.31 -9.84
C GLU A 106 2.05 19.34 -9.68
N LEU A 107 2.03 18.25 -10.46
CA LEU A 107 3.09 17.25 -10.47
C LEU A 107 3.91 17.40 -11.76
N PRO A 108 5.11 18.00 -11.72
CA PRO A 108 5.90 18.18 -12.91
C PRO A 108 6.39 16.84 -13.47
N HIS A 109 6.35 16.71 -14.80
CA HIS A 109 6.83 15.54 -15.52
C HIS A 109 8.05 15.90 -16.37
N PHE A 110 9.17 15.23 -16.15
CA PHE A 110 10.41 15.45 -16.88
C PHE A 110 10.81 14.16 -17.60
N VAL A 111 10.94 14.21 -18.93
CA VAL A 111 11.48 13.11 -19.74
C VAL A 111 13.01 13.23 -19.79
N ARG A 112 13.73 12.22 -19.29
CA ARG A 112 15.21 12.13 -19.35
C ARG A 112 15.59 10.98 -20.29
N LYS A 113 16.63 11.17 -21.10
CA LYS A 113 17.22 10.14 -21.99
C LYS A 113 18.41 9.47 -21.33
#